data_AF-A0A5P8K3M7-F1
#
_entry.id   AF-A0A5P8K3M7-F1
#
_cell.length_a   1.000
_cell.length_b   1.000
_cell.length_c   1.000
_cell.angle_alpha   90.00
_cell.angle_beta   90.00
_cell.angle_gamma   90.00
#
_symmetry.space_group_name_H-M   'P 1'
#
loop_
_entity.id
_entity.type
_entity.pdbx_description
1 polymer ?
#
loop_
_entity_poly.entity_id
_entity_poly.type
_entity_poly.pdbx_seq_one_letter_code
_entity_poly.pdbx_strand_id
1 'polypeptide(L)'
;MTPASNPAPDGSVPVTPDLADGARNFRLRMAVIDREFEVALDMACDRYGRTVHTGAAAAARAHRNRAAVEAYTTHLAPHADTLLDAARSVLDELPPARHLAGWRAVLDGLAASAAEIRRALDRPAAPGSPAERTQHSTLWPHLAAWADHSSVVGDLADQTKHHPRAPLTGEEQRMWTERARAAQQRGELELTESWYAADGQPITLAHLVESDDSTLVALRGDPDAPGWQVIGHYAHEYEAGKALPAPVPPGVLRADVSRFNRPAPAPEVSLQELIRDVVEGRTSGDASEALLGAVQRGYISGPMVRLQELLETSGQFAGALETVQGRQIAARLAALGRQIEFLTREVEEAAEDLGATVAVLPPHRTPVLRIRPRPAVDTTPPTPPPRTSTPARHR
;
A
#
# COMPACT_ATOMS: atom_id res chain seq x y z
N MET A 1 23.98 65.36 -2.44
CA MET A 1 24.20 64.33 -1.40
C MET A 1 22.96 63.47 -1.35
N THR A 2 23.09 62.22 -1.78
CA THR A 2 22.03 61.23 -1.96
C THR A 2 21.71 60.55 -0.63
N PRO A 3 20.45 60.31 -0.25
CA PRO A 3 20.14 59.51 0.94
C PRO A 3 20.31 58.02 0.62
N ALA A 4 20.91 57.30 1.56
CA ALA A 4 21.12 55.87 1.48
C ALA A 4 19.79 55.11 1.70
N SER A 5 19.47 54.25 0.74
CA SER A 5 18.37 53.29 0.83
C SER A 5 18.69 52.21 1.86
N ASN A 6 17.78 51.98 2.80
CA ASN A 6 17.75 50.78 3.62
C ASN A 6 17.46 49.55 2.74
N PRO A 7 18.19 48.43 2.87
CA PRO A 7 17.75 47.16 2.30
C PRO A 7 16.57 46.61 3.12
N ALA A 8 15.55 46.13 2.40
CA ALA A 8 14.43 45.41 2.97
C ALA A 8 14.91 44.09 3.62
N PRO A 9 14.26 43.62 4.71
CA PRO A 9 14.59 42.33 5.28
C PRO A 9 14.18 41.23 4.29
N ASP A 10 15.15 40.36 4.01
CA ASP A 10 15.00 39.14 3.23
C ASP A 10 13.77 38.33 3.64
N GLY A 11 13.11 37.77 2.62
CA GLY A 11 11.94 36.92 2.75
C GLY A 11 12.16 35.83 3.81
N SER A 12 11.24 35.79 4.76
CA SER A 12 11.10 34.71 5.73
C SER A 12 11.15 33.36 5.02
N VAL A 13 12.19 32.58 5.31
CA VAL A 13 12.31 31.17 4.93
C VAL A 13 11.02 30.47 5.40
N PRO A 14 10.27 29.81 4.50
CA PRO A 14 9.03 29.15 4.90
C PRO A 14 9.34 28.09 5.97
N VAL A 15 8.52 28.11 7.01
CA VAL A 15 8.64 27.21 8.16
C VAL A 15 8.41 25.78 7.64
N THR A 16 9.20 24.81 8.10
CA THR A 16 9.15 23.40 7.67
C THR A 16 7.75 22.73 7.58
N PRO A 17 6.72 23.07 8.39
CA PRO A 17 5.36 22.54 8.22
C PRO A 17 4.75 22.82 6.84
N ASP A 18 4.98 24.01 6.28
CA ASP A 18 4.40 24.41 5.00
C ASP A 18 4.99 23.58 3.83
N LEU A 19 6.24 23.11 3.98
CA LEU A 19 6.94 22.30 2.98
C LEU A 19 6.41 20.86 2.92
N ALA A 20 6.25 20.21 4.08
CA ALA A 20 5.71 18.86 4.17
C ALA A 20 4.23 18.81 3.77
N ASP A 21 3.46 19.86 4.11
CA ASP A 21 2.07 20.00 3.69
C ASP A 21 1.90 20.14 2.18
N GLY A 22 2.79 20.86 1.48
CA GLY A 22 2.79 20.95 0.01
C GLY A 22 2.94 19.58 -0.66
N ALA A 23 3.94 18.79 -0.23
CA ALA A 23 4.17 17.42 -0.70
C ALA A 23 2.99 16.49 -0.40
N ARG A 24 2.44 16.56 0.81
CA ARG A 24 1.26 15.79 1.21
C ARG A 24 0.04 16.13 0.36
N ASN A 25 -0.23 17.42 0.14
CA ASN A 25 -1.36 17.89 -0.67
C ASN A 25 -1.25 17.44 -2.12
N PHE A 26 -0.05 17.54 -2.72
CA PHE A 26 0.20 17.01 -4.06
C PHE A 26 -0.10 15.52 -4.16
N ARG A 27 0.41 14.70 -3.21
CA ARG A 27 0.16 13.26 -3.18
C ARG A 27 -1.33 12.92 -3.04
N LEU A 28 -2.04 13.61 -2.15
CA LEU A 28 -3.49 13.44 -1.98
C LEU A 28 -4.25 13.76 -3.27
N ARG A 29 -3.87 14.85 -3.96
CA ARG A 29 -4.49 15.21 -5.24
C ARG A 29 -4.21 14.19 -6.34
N MET A 30 -2.98 13.67 -6.41
CA MET A 30 -2.61 12.60 -7.34
C MET A 30 -3.42 11.33 -7.11
N ALA A 31 -3.71 10.96 -5.86
CA ALA A 31 -4.57 9.81 -5.55
C ALA A 31 -6.02 10.01 -6.02
N VAL A 32 -6.56 11.24 -5.92
CA VAL A 32 -7.89 11.57 -6.45
C VAL A 32 -7.91 11.48 -7.98
N ILE A 33 -6.91 12.06 -8.64
CA ILE A 33 -6.76 12.03 -10.11
C ILE A 33 -6.64 10.59 -10.62
N ASP A 34 -5.88 9.74 -9.93
CA ASP A 34 -5.72 8.31 -10.22
C ASP A 34 -7.07 7.59 -10.14
N ARG A 35 -7.86 7.86 -9.09
CA ARG A 35 -9.19 7.25 -8.92
C ARG A 35 -10.19 7.71 -9.98
N GLU A 36 -10.22 9.00 -10.30
CA GLU A 36 -11.05 9.55 -11.38
C GLU A 36 -10.70 8.91 -12.73
N PHE A 37 -9.40 8.71 -12.98
CA PHE A 37 -8.91 8.01 -14.17
C PHE A 37 -9.33 6.54 -14.21
N GLU A 38 -9.20 5.80 -13.10
CA GLU A 38 -9.65 4.39 -13.01
C GLU A 38 -11.14 4.28 -13.36
N VAL A 39 -12.00 5.11 -12.76
CA VAL A 39 -13.44 5.10 -13.03
C VAL A 39 -13.75 5.41 -14.49
N ALA A 40 -13.05 6.39 -15.08
CA ALA A 40 -13.22 6.72 -16.49
C ALA A 40 -12.74 5.61 -17.43
N LEU A 41 -11.69 4.88 -17.05
CA LEU A 41 -11.16 3.77 -17.81
C LEU A 41 -12.08 2.55 -17.76
N ASP A 42 -12.66 2.25 -16.58
CA ASP A 42 -13.63 1.16 -16.41
C ASP A 42 -14.86 1.36 -17.31
N MET A 43 -15.36 2.59 -17.43
CA MET A 43 -16.46 2.93 -18.35
C MET A 43 -16.09 2.77 -19.84
N ALA A 44 -14.79 2.78 -20.17
CA ALA A 44 -14.29 2.60 -21.52
C ALA A 44 -13.99 1.13 -21.87
N CYS A 45 -14.08 0.23 -20.88
CA CYS A 45 -13.79 -1.19 -21.01
C CYS A 45 -15.08 -2.03 -21.03
N ASP A 46 -15.02 -3.23 -21.63
CA ASP A 46 -16.07 -4.23 -21.48
C ASP A 46 -15.99 -4.95 -20.13
N ARG A 47 -16.92 -5.87 -19.91
CA ARG A 47 -16.96 -6.72 -18.70
C ARG A 47 -15.72 -7.60 -18.51
N TYR A 48 -14.90 -7.76 -19.55
CA TYR A 48 -13.64 -8.50 -19.52
C TYR A 48 -12.43 -7.56 -19.43
N GLY A 49 -12.61 -6.27 -19.14
CA GLY A 49 -11.52 -5.30 -19.03
C GLY A 49 -10.88 -4.92 -20.37
N ARG A 50 -11.44 -5.31 -21.52
CA ARG A 50 -10.93 -4.93 -22.83
C ARG A 50 -11.40 -3.52 -23.18
N THR A 51 -10.50 -2.64 -23.60
CA THR A 51 -10.88 -1.28 -24.02
C THR A 51 -11.72 -1.31 -25.30
N VAL A 52 -13.02 -1.04 -25.18
CA VAL A 52 -13.97 -0.97 -26.31
C VAL A 52 -14.11 0.46 -26.83
N HIS A 53 -13.97 1.45 -25.95
CA HIS A 53 -14.08 2.87 -26.29
C HIS A 53 -12.71 3.57 -26.26
N THR A 54 -11.90 3.34 -27.30
CA THR A 54 -10.52 3.86 -27.40
C THR A 54 -10.43 5.39 -27.26
N GLY A 55 -11.39 6.13 -27.83
CA GLY A 55 -11.47 7.59 -27.71
C GLY A 55 -11.72 8.08 -26.27
N ALA A 56 -12.60 7.40 -25.53
CA ALA A 56 -12.87 7.72 -24.13
C ALA A 56 -11.65 7.44 -23.25
N ALA A 57 -10.97 6.31 -23.45
CA ALA A 57 -9.74 5.97 -22.75
C ALA A 57 -8.60 6.97 -23.03
N ALA A 58 -8.48 7.47 -24.28
CA ALA A 58 -7.51 8.50 -24.64
C ALA A 58 -7.82 9.85 -24.00
N ALA A 59 -9.10 10.25 -23.95
CA ALA A 59 -9.54 11.47 -23.29
C ALA A 59 -9.29 11.42 -21.77
N ALA A 60 -9.57 10.28 -21.13
CA ALA A 60 -9.29 10.07 -19.70
C ALA A 60 -7.79 10.22 -19.39
N ARG A 61 -6.90 9.63 -20.21
CA ARG A 61 -5.44 9.80 -20.06
C ARG A 61 -5.00 11.25 -20.22
N ALA A 62 -5.52 11.96 -21.22
CA ALA A 62 -5.18 13.37 -21.45
C ALA A 62 -5.63 14.27 -20.30
N HIS A 63 -6.83 14.02 -19.74
CA HIS A 63 -7.33 14.74 -18.57
C HIS A 63 -6.47 14.49 -17.34
N ARG A 64 -6.17 13.22 -17.04
CA ARG A 64 -5.30 12.80 -15.93
C ARG A 64 -3.95 13.51 -15.98
N ASN A 65 -3.28 13.47 -17.13
CA ASN A 65 -1.94 14.05 -17.28
C ASN A 65 -1.96 15.58 -17.10
N ARG A 66 -3.00 16.27 -17.60
CA ARG A 66 -3.18 17.71 -17.40
C ARG A 66 -3.40 18.05 -15.91
N ALA A 67 -4.34 17.35 -15.27
CA ALA A 67 -4.67 17.58 -13.86
C ALA A 67 -3.45 17.34 -12.94
N ALA A 68 -2.60 16.38 -13.27
CA ALA A 68 -1.37 16.12 -12.53
C ALA A 68 -0.35 17.26 -12.64
N VAL A 69 -0.20 17.86 -13.84
CA VAL A 69 0.65 19.04 -14.04
C VAL A 69 0.13 20.22 -13.21
N GLU A 70 -1.17 20.48 -13.25
CA GLU A 70 -1.81 21.54 -12.46
C GLU A 70 -1.63 21.32 -10.94
N ALA A 71 -1.76 20.07 -10.48
CA ALA A 71 -1.54 19.74 -9.07
C ALA A 71 -0.09 19.98 -8.63
N TYR A 72 0.87 19.61 -9.48
CA TYR A 72 2.30 19.81 -9.19
C TYR A 72 2.65 21.30 -9.10
N THR A 73 2.26 22.09 -10.10
CA THR A 73 2.55 23.52 -10.14
C THR A 73 1.93 24.27 -8.96
N THR A 74 0.74 23.86 -8.53
CA THR A 74 0.02 24.50 -7.43
C THR A 74 0.59 24.14 -6.06
N HIS A 75 0.89 22.86 -5.81
CA HIS A 75 1.12 22.37 -4.45
C HIS A 75 2.58 22.03 -4.14
N LEU A 76 3.38 21.65 -5.14
CA LEU A 76 4.71 21.11 -4.91
C LEU A 76 5.82 21.96 -5.52
N ALA A 77 5.63 22.49 -6.72
CA ALA A 77 6.65 23.28 -7.42
C ALA A 77 7.25 24.44 -6.58
N PRO A 78 6.47 25.21 -5.80
CA PRO A 78 7.04 26.28 -4.97
C PRO A 78 7.95 25.80 -3.83
N HIS A 79 7.87 24.52 -3.45
CA HIS A 79 8.50 23.97 -2.26
C HIS A 79 9.50 22.84 -2.55
N ALA A 80 9.53 22.32 -3.80
CA ALA A 80 10.26 21.11 -4.15
C ALA A 80 11.77 21.18 -3.85
N ASP A 81 12.45 22.26 -4.26
CA ASP A 81 13.90 22.40 -4.06
C ASP A 81 14.24 22.53 -2.56
N THR A 82 13.52 23.38 -1.82
CA THR A 82 13.73 23.55 -0.37
C THR A 82 13.45 22.27 0.41
N LEU A 83 12.43 21.50 0.02
CA LEU A 83 12.10 20.23 0.63
C LEU A 83 13.21 19.18 0.41
N LEU A 84 13.77 19.11 -0.80
CA LEU A 84 14.89 18.22 -1.12
C LEU A 84 16.16 18.59 -0.34
N ASP A 85 16.46 19.88 -0.23
CA ASP A 85 17.63 20.36 0.51
C ASP A 85 17.50 20.07 2.01
N ALA A 86 16.31 20.28 2.59
CA ALA A 86 16.03 19.91 3.97
C ALA A 86 16.21 18.40 4.20
N ALA A 87 15.62 17.55 3.36
CA ALA A 87 15.75 16.10 3.46
C ALA A 87 17.21 15.62 3.33
N ARG A 88 18.00 16.21 2.42
CA ARG A 88 19.43 15.91 2.28
C ARG A 88 20.23 16.27 3.52
N SER A 89 19.99 17.45 4.09
CA SER A 89 20.65 17.89 5.32
C SER A 89 20.44 16.90 6.45
N VAL A 90 19.20 16.43 6.63
CA VAL A 90 18.89 15.41 7.65
C VAL A 90 19.63 14.11 7.35
N LEU A 91 19.60 13.67 6.09
CA LEU A 91 20.20 12.40 5.67
C LEU A 91 21.71 12.33 5.94
N ASP A 92 22.40 13.47 5.87
CA ASP A 92 23.83 13.57 6.17
C ASP A 92 24.15 13.55 7.69
N GLU A 93 23.16 13.83 8.53
CA GLU A 93 23.27 13.75 9.99
C GLU A 93 22.88 12.37 10.55
N LEU A 94 22.23 11.51 9.75
CA LEU A 94 21.75 10.20 10.21
C LEU A 94 22.90 9.20 10.48
N PRO A 95 22.74 8.32 11.48
CA PRO A 95 23.70 7.25 11.74
C PRO A 95 23.81 6.30 10.54
N PRO A 96 24.98 5.69 10.27
CA PRO A 96 25.16 4.80 9.12
C PRO A 96 24.17 3.63 9.13
N ALA A 97 23.34 3.54 8.09
CA ALA A 97 22.40 2.46 7.90
C ALA A 97 22.32 2.02 6.43
N ARG A 98 21.90 0.77 6.19
CA ARG A 98 21.86 0.16 4.85
C ARG A 98 20.94 0.92 3.87
N HIS A 99 19.87 1.54 4.39
CA HIS A 99 18.85 2.20 3.57
C HIS A 99 19.27 3.61 3.10
N LEU A 100 20.29 4.23 3.70
CA LEU A 100 20.68 5.62 3.40
C LEU A 100 21.09 5.81 1.93
N ALA A 101 21.80 4.84 1.34
CA ALA A 101 22.19 4.91 -0.07
C ALA A 101 20.97 4.90 -1.01
N GLY A 102 19.94 4.12 -0.66
CA GLY A 102 18.68 4.07 -1.39
C GLY A 102 17.93 5.39 -1.31
N TRP A 103 17.83 6.00 -0.13
CA TRP A 103 17.19 7.31 0.02
C TRP A 103 17.95 8.42 -0.73
N ARG A 104 19.29 8.43 -0.71
CA ARG A 104 20.08 9.37 -1.52
C ARG A 104 19.72 9.25 -3.01
N ALA A 105 19.67 8.04 -3.54
CA ALA A 105 19.31 7.80 -4.93
C ALA A 105 17.87 8.27 -5.26
N VAL A 106 16.93 8.10 -4.33
CA VAL A 106 15.55 8.62 -4.48
C VAL A 106 15.55 10.15 -4.53
N LEU A 107 16.23 10.83 -3.58
CA LEU A 107 16.30 12.29 -3.56
C LEU A 107 16.93 12.85 -4.84
N ASP A 108 17.99 12.22 -5.34
CA ASP A 108 18.63 12.63 -6.59
C ASP A 108 17.74 12.40 -7.82
N GLY A 109 17.01 11.27 -7.86
CA GLY A 109 16.03 11.00 -8.91
C GLY A 109 14.85 11.98 -8.91
N LEU A 110 14.39 12.40 -7.73
CA LEU A 110 13.35 13.43 -7.58
C LEU A 110 13.85 14.81 -7.99
N ALA A 111 15.09 15.17 -7.62
CA ALA A 111 15.72 16.41 -8.07
C ALA A 111 15.85 16.47 -9.60
N ALA A 112 16.29 15.39 -10.24
CA ALA A 112 16.34 15.28 -11.69
C ALA A 112 14.94 15.40 -12.32
N SER A 113 13.94 14.77 -11.72
CA SER A 113 12.54 14.85 -12.18
C SER A 113 11.97 16.26 -12.06
N ALA A 114 12.23 16.97 -10.97
CA ALA A 114 11.82 18.37 -10.80
C ALA A 114 12.49 19.29 -11.84
N ALA A 115 13.77 19.07 -12.14
CA ALA A 115 14.48 19.82 -13.17
C ALA A 115 13.87 19.60 -14.57
N GLU A 116 13.52 18.36 -14.93
CA GLU A 116 12.86 18.06 -16.21
C GLU A 116 11.45 18.66 -16.30
N ILE A 117 10.66 18.59 -15.22
CA ILE A 117 9.34 19.23 -15.17
C ILE A 117 9.47 20.74 -15.36
N ARG A 118 10.35 21.40 -14.60
CA ARG A 118 10.59 22.85 -14.71
C ARG A 118 11.02 23.23 -16.12
N ARG A 119 11.99 22.51 -16.71
CA ARG A 119 12.48 22.75 -18.07
C ARG A 119 11.38 22.66 -19.13
N ALA A 120 10.43 21.73 -18.97
CA ALA A 120 9.30 21.60 -19.86
C ALA A 120 8.30 22.74 -19.65
N LEU A 121 7.99 23.10 -18.41
CA LEU A 121 7.02 24.16 -18.07
C LEU A 121 7.53 25.56 -18.41
N ASP A 122 8.84 25.78 -18.45
CA ASP A 122 9.45 27.04 -18.93
C ASP A 122 9.24 27.26 -20.43
N ARG A 123 8.91 26.21 -21.18
CA ARG A 123 8.63 26.26 -22.63
C ARG A 123 7.32 25.52 -22.93
N PRO A 124 6.17 26.08 -22.54
CA PRO A 124 4.89 25.41 -22.70
C PRO A 124 4.51 25.32 -24.18
N ALA A 125 3.98 24.17 -24.58
CA ALA A 125 3.33 24.04 -25.88
C ALA A 125 2.05 24.89 -25.94
N ALA A 126 1.57 25.19 -27.15
CA ALA A 126 0.35 25.97 -27.33
C ALA A 126 -0.86 25.28 -26.65
N PRO A 127 -1.66 26.01 -25.85
CA PRO A 127 -2.81 25.43 -25.15
C PRO A 127 -3.80 24.74 -26.08
N GLY A 128 -4.29 23.56 -25.70
CA GLY A 128 -5.24 22.75 -26.48
C GLY A 128 -4.62 22.01 -27.68
N SER A 129 -3.32 22.20 -27.95
CA SER A 129 -2.66 21.56 -29.09
C SER A 129 -2.32 20.08 -28.86
N PRO A 130 -2.11 19.28 -29.92
CA PRO A 130 -1.56 17.93 -29.78
C PRO A 130 -0.18 17.92 -29.08
N ALA A 131 0.62 18.97 -29.28
CA ALA A 131 1.93 19.10 -28.65
C ALA A 131 1.84 19.26 -27.12
N GLU A 132 0.83 19.99 -26.61
CA GLU A 132 0.55 20.09 -25.18
C GLU A 132 0.20 18.72 -24.58
N ARG A 133 -0.64 17.94 -25.26
CA ARG A 133 -0.98 16.58 -24.81
C ARG A 133 0.25 15.67 -24.75
N THR A 134 1.11 15.75 -25.76
CA THR A 134 2.38 15.01 -25.78
C THR A 134 3.29 15.46 -24.65
N GLN A 135 3.44 16.77 -24.43
CA GLN A 135 4.23 17.33 -23.33
C GLN A 135 3.75 16.82 -21.97
N HIS A 136 2.44 16.91 -21.68
CA HIS A 136 1.88 16.38 -20.43
C HIS A 136 2.07 14.87 -20.29
N SER A 137 1.99 14.11 -21.40
CA SER A 137 2.27 12.67 -21.38
C SER A 137 3.73 12.35 -21.07
N THR A 138 4.67 13.12 -21.59
CA THR A 138 6.10 12.96 -21.29
C THR A 138 6.43 13.31 -19.84
N LEU A 139 5.70 14.25 -19.24
CA LEU A 139 5.89 14.62 -17.83
C LEU A 139 5.31 13.60 -16.84
N TRP A 140 4.38 12.74 -17.28
CA TRP A 140 3.69 11.81 -16.40
C TRP A 140 4.62 10.94 -15.53
N PRO A 141 5.69 10.28 -16.05
CA PRO A 141 6.58 9.46 -15.23
C PRO A 141 7.25 10.25 -14.10
N HIS A 142 7.61 11.52 -14.34
CA HIS A 142 8.22 12.39 -13.34
C HIS A 142 7.22 12.81 -12.25
N LEU A 143 5.99 13.14 -12.65
CA LEU A 143 4.90 13.48 -11.73
C LEU A 143 4.50 12.28 -10.86
N ALA A 144 4.43 11.09 -11.47
CA ALA A 144 4.18 9.83 -10.78
C ALA A 144 5.29 9.51 -9.77
N ALA A 145 6.56 9.67 -10.14
CA ALA A 145 7.69 9.45 -9.23
C ALA A 145 7.62 10.38 -8.00
N TRP A 146 7.32 11.67 -8.21
CA TRP A 146 7.07 12.60 -7.10
C TRP A 146 5.89 12.17 -6.23
N ALA A 147 4.80 11.69 -6.83
CA ALA A 147 3.64 11.24 -6.07
C ALA A 147 3.92 9.97 -5.25
N ASP A 148 4.72 9.04 -5.79
CA ASP A 148 5.13 7.79 -5.13
C ASP A 148 6.11 8.05 -3.98
N HIS A 149 7.02 9.01 -4.11
CA HIS A 149 8.14 9.18 -3.17
C HIS A 149 8.10 10.47 -2.33
N SER A 150 7.12 11.36 -2.54
CA SER A 150 6.99 12.61 -1.78
C SER A 150 6.85 12.42 -0.27
N SER A 151 6.26 11.32 0.20
CA SER A 151 6.21 11.02 1.63
C SER A 151 7.60 10.80 2.21
N VAL A 152 8.49 10.10 1.48
CA VAL A 152 9.86 9.86 1.92
C VAL A 152 10.59 11.18 2.16
N VAL A 153 10.45 12.14 1.23
CA VAL A 153 11.11 13.45 1.36
C VAL A 153 10.49 14.28 2.49
N GLY A 154 9.16 14.29 2.61
CA GLY A 154 8.44 14.99 3.68
C GLY A 154 8.82 14.49 5.07
N ASP A 155 8.74 13.18 5.26
CA ASP A 155 9.07 12.50 6.51
C ASP A 155 10.55 12.70 6.88
N LEU A 156 11.47 12.63 5.90
CA LEU A 156 12.89 12.92 6.13
C LEU A 156 13.12 14.37 6.57
N ALA A 157 12.48 15.34 5.91
CA ALA A 157 12.59 16.74 6.30
C ALA A 157 12.04 17.00 7.71
N ASP A 158 11.02 16.25 8.13
CA ASP A 158 10.39 16.36 9.46
C ASP A 158 11.16 15.66 10.59
N GLN A 159 12.14 14.79 10.30
CA GLN A 159 12.90 14.05 11.33
C GLN A 159 13.68 14.96 12.31
N THR A 160 14.04 16.19 11.89
CA THR A 160 14.74 17.18 12.75
C THR A 160 13.95 17.57 14.00
N LYS A 161 12.65 17.32 14.05
CA LYS A 161 11.76 17.72 15.15
C LYS A 161 11.76 16.72 16.32
N HIS A 162 12.32 15.53 16.15
CA HIS A 162 12.25 14.45 17.13
C HIS A 162 13.60 14.23 17.81
N HIS A 163 13.84 14.95 18.90
CA HIS A 163 14.95 14.65 19.80
C HIS A 163 14.47 13.69 20.90
N PRO A 164 15.07 12.49 21.03
CA PRO A 164 14.68 11.57 22.08
C PRO A 164 14.87 12.22 23.45
N ARG A 165 13.86 12.10 24.30
CA ARG A 165 13.96 12.52 25.71
C ARG A 165 14.99 11.61 26.41
N ALA A 166 15.64 12.13 27.45
CA ALA A 166 16.76 11.48 28.13
C ALA A 166 16.58 9.95 28.26
N PRO A 167 17.53 9.14 27.77
CA PRO A 167 17.40 7.69 27.79
C PRO A 167 17.31 7.16 29.23
N LEU A 168 16.65 6.00 29.39
CA LEU A 168 16.60 5.28 30.65
C LEU A 168 18.02 5.08 31.20
N THR A 169 18.17 5.12 32.53
CA THR A 169 19.43 4.72 33.15
C THR A 169 19.69 3.23 32.88
N GLY A 170 20.96 2.81 32.90
CA GLY A 170 21.31 1.42 32.60
C GLY A 170 20.69 0.40 33.57
N GLU A 171 20.42 0.79 34.81
CA GLU A 171 19.74 -0.06 35.81
C GLU A 171 18.24 -0.16 35.51
N GLU A 172 17.58 0.97 35.26
CA GLU A 172 16.16 1.01 34.89
C GLU A 172 15.89 0.23 33.60
N GLN A 173 16.74 0.41 32.58
CA GLN A 173 16.63 -0.32 31.33
C GLN A 173 16.72 -1.84 31.54
N ARG A 174 17.65 -2.32 32.36
CA ARG A 174 17.79 -3.76 32.66
C ARG A 174 16.55 -4.28 33.38
N MET A 175 16.12 -3.58 34.42
CA MET A 175 14.92 -3.94 35.18
C MET A 175 13.68 -4.06 34.28
N TRP A 176 13.41 -3.04 33.45
CA TRP A 176 12.27 -3.06 32.55
C TRP A 176 12.38 -4.13 31.46
N THR A 177 13.59 -4.35 30.94
CA THR A 177 13.83 -5.40 29.94
C THR A 177 13.59 -6.80 30.52
N GLU A 178 14.03 -7.07 31.74
CA GLU A 178 13.79 -8.34 32.42
C GLU A 178 12.29 -8.54 32.68
N ARG A 179 11.61 -7.50 33.14
CA ARG A 179 10.15 -7.51 33.37
C ARG A 179 9.39 -7.81 32.07
N ALA A 180 9.72 -7.13 30.98
CA ALA A 180 9.12 -7.35 29.68
C ALA A 180 9.40 -8.75 29.12
N ARG A 181 10.61 -9.30 29.31
CA ARG A 181 10.93 -10.68 28.91
C ARG A 181 10.11 -11.69 29.70
N ALA A 182 9.95 -11.47 31.00
CA ALA A 182 9.12 -12.34 31.84
C ALA A 182 7.65 -12.29 31.41
N ALA A 183 7.11 -11.11 31.11
CA ALA A 183 5.76 -10.95 30.57
C ALA A 183 5.59 -11.65 29.21
N GLN A 184 6.56 -11.50 28.30
CA GLN A 184 6.55 -12.17 27.00
C GLN A 184 6.48 -13.70 27.13
N GLN A 185 7.27 -14.28 28.04
CA GLN A 185 7.25 -15.73 28.29
C GLN A 185 5.90 -16.25 28.81
N ARG A 186 5.12 -15.40 29.48
CA ARG A 186 3.77 -15.70 29.95
C ARG A 186 2.67 -15.39 28.91
N GLY A 187 3.02 -14.74 27.79
CA GLY A 187 2.05 -14.25 26.80
C GLY A 187 1.32 -12.98 27.23
N GLU A 188 1.89 -12.21 28.17
CA GLU A 188 1.31 -10.99 28.77
C GLU A 188 1.94 -9.70 28.18
N LEU A 189 2.61 -9.81 27.04
CA LEU A 189 3.20 -8.68 26.31
C LEU A 189 2.48 -8.54 24.96
N GLU A 190 1.59 -7.54 24.86
CA GLU A 190 0.78 -7.31 23.66
C GLU A 190 1.43 -6.25 22.77
N LEU A 191 1.93 -6.66 21.61
CA LEU A 191 2.54 -5.76 20.63
C LEU A 191 1.46 -4.97 19.88
N THR A 192 1.64 -3.67 19.70
CA THR A 192 0.63 -2.78 19.09
C THR A 192 1.09 -2.14 17.79
N GLU A 193 2.23 -1.47 17.80
CA GLU A 193 2.76 -0.72 16.66
C GLU A 193 4.27 -0.94 16.53
N SER A 194 4.79 -0.92 15.30
CA SER A 194 6.22 -1.06 15.04
C SER A 194 6.66 -0.17 13.87
N TRP A 195 7.86 0.41 13.99
CA TRP A 195 8.50 1.21 12.96
C TRP A 195 10.02 1.10 13.02
N TYR A 196 10.70 1.49 11.96
CA TYR A 196 12.16 1.59 11.96
C TYR A 196 12.61 2.98 12.42
N ALA A 197 13.66 3.02 13.24
CA ALA A 197 14.39 4.25 13.53
C ALA A 197 15.52 4.48 12.49
N ALA A 198 16.11 5.68 12.51
CA ALA A 198 17.14 6.09 11.55
C ALA A 198 18.42 5.24 11.55
N ASP A 199 18.71 4.55 12.66
CA ASP A 199 19.83 3.59 12.74
C ASP A 199 19.49 2.22 12.14
N GLY A 200 18.28 2.05 11.61
CA GLY A 200 17.82 0.80 11.00
C GLY A 200 17.41 -0.27 12.01
N GLN A 201 17.23 0.07 13.29
CA GLN A 201 16.66 -0.85 14.28
C GLN A 201 15.14 -0.65 14.40
N PRO A 202 14.35 -1.74 14.51
CA PRO A 202 12.92 -1.61 14.77
C PRO A 202 12.69 -1.14 16.20
N ILE A 203 11.70 -0.28 16.36
CA ILE A 203 11.08 0.09 17.63
C ILE A 203 9.66 -0.47 17.62
N THR A 204 9.29 -1.15 18.70
CA THR A 204 7.95 -1.75 18.85
C THR A 204 7.32 -1.29 20.16
N LEU A 205 6.09 -0.78 20.10
CA LEU A 205 5.28 -0.48 21.28
C LEU A 205 4.55 -1.74 21.74
N ALA A 206 4.55 -1.95 23.06
CA ALA A 206 3.87 -3.09 23.66
C ALA A 206 3.19 -2.71 24.97
N HIS A 207 2.01 -3.26 25.21
CA HIS A 207 1.36 -3.24 26.51
C HIS A 207 1.90 -4.40 27.35
N LEU A 208 2.58 -4.05 28.44
CA LEU A 208 3.01 -4.99 29.46
C LEU A 208 1.88 -5.09 30.49
N VAL A 209 1.19 -6.22 30.50
CA VAL A 209 0.06 -6.47 31.39
C VAL A 209 0.56 -7.17 32.64
N GLU A 210 0.34 -6.56 33.81
CA GLU A 210 0.61 -7.22 35.08
C GLU A 210 -0.53 -7.04 36.07
N SER A 211 -1.09 -8.16 36.50
CA SER A 211 -2.30 -8.19 37.33
C SER A 211 -3.46 -7.49 36.62
N ASP A 212 -3.79 -6.25 37.02
CA ASP A 212 -4.88 -5.43 36.47
C ASP A 212 -4.39 -4.11 35.83
N ASP A 213 -3.07 -3.83 35.85
CA ASP A 213 -2.48 -2.62 35.26
C ASP A 213 -1.76 -2.94 33.95
N SER A 214 -1.94 -2.10 32.93
CA SER A 214 -1.12 -2.12 31.71
C SER A 214 -0.14 -0.95 31.71
N THR A 215 1.11 -1.22 31.35
CA THR A 215 2.12 -0.19 31.15
C THR A 215 2.60 -0.26 29.70
N LEU A 216 2.56 0.86 28.98
CA LEU A 216 3.10 0.92 27.63
C LEU A 216 4.62 0.97 27.68
N VAL A 217 5.30 0.01 27.06
CA VAL A 217 6.75 -0.05 26.94
C VAL A 217 7.18 0.04 25.48
N ALA A 218 8.32 0.66 25.24
CA ALA A 218 8.95 0.72 23.92
C ALA A 218 10.16 -0.20 23.87
N LEU A 219 10.14 -1.13 22.93
CA LEU A 219 11.16 -2.15 22.70
C LEU A 219 12.03 -1.72 21.52
N ARG A 220 13.34 -1.91 21.61
CA ARG A 220 14.28 -1.75 20.49
C ARG A 220 14.86 -3.10 20.11
N GLY A 221 14.80 -3.43 18.83
CA GLY A 221 15.13 -4.75 18.28
C GLY A 221 13.89 -5.63 18.10
N ASP A 222 14.08 -6.77 17.44
CA ASP A 222 13.03 -7.75 17.18
C ASP A 222 12.61 -8.47 18.48
N PRO A 223 11.35 -8.33 18.95
CA PRO A 223 10.87 -8.99 20.17
C PRO A 223 10.99 -10.52 20.13
N ASP A 224 10.99 -11.13 18.94
CA ASP A 224 11.09 -12.58 18.76
C ASP A 224 12.53 -13.08 18.64
N ALA A 225 13.52 -12.18 18.68
CA ALA A 225 14.94 -12.50 18.65
C ALA A 225 15.61 -12.26 20.01
N PRO A 226 16.73 -12.93 20.33
CA PRO A 226 17.53 -12.54 21.49
C PRO A 226 18.14 -11.14 21.26
N GLY A 227 18.27 -10.36 22.33
CA GLY A 227 19.06 -9.12 22.34
C GLY A 227 18.27 -7.81 22.28
N TRP A 228 16.94 -7.84 22.15
CA TRP A 228 16.12 -6.64 22.29
C TRP A 228 16.10 -6.11 23.73
N GLN A 229 15.83 -4.80 23.86
CA GLN A 229 15.85 -4.06 25.13
C GLN A 229 14.70 -3.06 25.22
N VAL A 230 14.23 -2.77 26.44
CA VAL A 230 13.30 -1.67 26.67
C VAL A 230 14.06 -0.34 26.63
N ILE A 231 13.56 0.63 25.87
CA ILE A 231 14.16 1.96 25.72
C ILE A 231 13.33 3.08 26.35
N GLY A 232 12.11 2.76 26.79
CA GLY A 232 11.22 3.70 27.47
C GLY A 232 9.95 3.02 27.97
N HIS A 233 9.28 3.68 28.90
CA HIS A 233 7.94 3.33 29.36
C HIS A 233 7.11 4.61 29.46
N TYR A 234 5.83 4.52 29.14
CA TYR A 234 4.96 5.68 28.90
C TYR A 234 3.56 5.43 29.45
N ALA A 235 2.82 6.50 29.72
CA ALA A 235 1.43 6.38 30.16
C ALA A 235 0.50 5.96 28.99
N HIS A 236 0.79 6.42 27.77
CA HIS A 236 0.00 6.13 26.57
C HIS A 236 0.79 6.40 25.29
N GLU A 237 0.28 5.96 24.14
CA GLU A 237 0.94 5.97 22.83
C GLU A 237 1.33 7.39 22.39
N TYR A 238 0.50 8.38 22.69
CA TYR A 238 0.78 9.79 22.35
C TYR A 238 2.02 10.36 23.06
N GLU A 239 2.35 9.88 24.28
CA GLU A 239 3.55 10.30 24.99
C GLU A 239 4.77 9.60 24.42
N ALA A 240 4.64 8.31 24.12
CA ALA A 240 5.66 7.52 23.45
C ALA A 240 6.07 8.14 22.11
N GLY A 241 5.10 8.52 21.26
CA GLY A 241 5.35 9.15 19.96
C GLY A 241 6.06 10.50 20.02
N LYS A 242 5.99 11.22 21.16
CA LYS A 242 6.75 12.46 21.37
C LYS A 242 8.17 12.21 21.87
N ALA A 243 8.38 11.15 22.62
CA ALA A 243 9.64 10.88 23.33
C ALA A 243 10.57 9.95 22.55
N LEU A 244 10.03 9.09 21.69
CA LEU A 244 10.78 8.11 20.91
C LEU A 244 11.35 8.72 19.63
N PRO A 245 12.40 8.10 19.06
CA PRO A 245 12.88 8.42 17.72
C PRO A 245 11.75 8.39 16.70
N ALA A 246 11.74 9.38 15.80
CA ALA A 246 10.76 9.46 14.72
C ALA A 246 10.75 8.18 13.88
N PRO A 247 9.58 7.73 13.42
CA PRO A 247 9.52 6.72 12.38
C PRO A 247 10.20 7.25 11.12
N VAL A 248 11.06 6.43 10.54
CA VAL A 248 11.53 6.69 9.19
C VAL A 248 10.55 6.15 8.16
N PRO A 249 10.55 6.67 6.92
CA PRO A 249 9.71 6.17 5.86
C PRO A 249 9.85 4.65 5.70
N PRO A 250 8.73 3.90 5.64
CA PRO A 250 8.80 2.47 5.41
C PRO A 250 9.42 2.17 4.04
N GLY A 251 10.07 1.01 3.93
CA GLY A 251 10.53 0.49 2.66
C GLY A 251 9.36 0.08 1.75
N VAL A 252 9.70 -0.20 0.48
CA VAL A 252 8.76 -0.79 -0.48
C VAL A 252 9.21 -2.20 -0.83
N LEU A 253 8.25 -3.11 -1.01
CA LEU A 253 8.56 -4.49 -1.41
C LEU A 253 9.23 -4.55 -2.79
N ARG A 254 8.76 -3.70 -3.70
CA ARG A 254 9.17 -3.66 -5.11
C ARG A 254 9.38 -2.21 -5.52
N ALA A 255 10.64 -1.81 -5.71
CA ALA A 255 11.00 -0.45 -6.13
C ALA A 255 10.68 -0.18 -7.61
N ASP A 256 10.44 -1.23 -8.39
CA ASP A 256 10.04 -1.19 -9.80
C ASP A 256 8.53 -0.99 -10.00
N VAL A 257 7.73 -1.00 -8.92
CA VAL A 257 6.27 -0.90 -8.98
C VAL A 257 5.82 0.47 -8.54
N SER A 258 5.08 1.15 -9.41
CA SER A 258 4.45 2.45 -9.14
C SER A 258 2.94 2.30 -9.18
N ARG A 259 2.25 2.89 -8.19
CA ARG A 259 0.78 2.88 -8.18
C ARG A 259 0.18 3.74 -9.29
N PHE A 260 0.94 4.67 -9.87
CA PHE A 260 0.47 5.57 -10.93
C PHE A 260 0.88 5.07 -12.33
N ASN A 261 1.92 4.23 -12.42
CA ASN A 261 2.37 3.61 -13.66
C ASN A 261 1.99 2.12 -13.78
N ARG A 262 0.93 1.70 -13.09
CA ARG A 262 0.42 0.33 -13.19
C ARG A 262 0.05 0.03 -14.65
N PRO A 263 0.51 -1.10 -15.22
CA PRO A 263 -0.08 -1.62 -16.45
C PRO A 263 -1.59 -1.74 -16.29
N ALA A 264 -2.35 -1.64 -17.38
CA ALA A 264 -3.78 -1.94 -17.33
C ALA A 264 -3.96 -3.36 -16.73
N PRO A 265 -4.85 -3.51 -15.73
CA PRO A 265 -5.07 -4.80 -15.12
C PRO A 265 -5.45 -5.80 -16.20
N ALA A 266 -4.95 -7.02 -16.08
CA ALA A 266 -5.35 -8.08 -16.98
C ALA A 266 -6.86 -8.30 -16.87
N PRO A 267 -7.55 -8.62 -17.98
CA PRO A 267 -8.88 -9.21 -17.95
C PRO A 267 -9.00 -10.26 -16.85
N GLU A 268 -9.96 -10.11 -15.94
CA GLU A 268 -10.23 -11.11 -14.89
C GLU A 268 -11.46 -11.92 -15.29
N VAL A 269 -11.33 -13.25 -15.30
CA VAL A 269 -12.50 -14.13 -15.30
C VAL A 269 -12.82 -14.42 -13.84
N SER A 270 -13.94 -13.90 -13.35
CA SER A 270 -14.26 -14.08 -11.94
C SER A 270 -14.63 -15.54 -11.66
N LEU A 271 -14.31 -16.04 -10.47
CA LEU A 271 -14.71 -17.39 -10.06
C LEU A 271 -16.24 -17.58 -10.12
N GLN A 272 -17.00 -16.52 -9.86
CA GLN A 272 -18.46 -16.54 -9.97
C GLN A 272 -18.92 -16.79 -11.41
N GLU A 273 -18.21 -16.24 -12.40
CA GLU A 273 -18.51 -16.49 -13.81
C GLU A 273 -18.15 -17.92 -14.20
N LEU A 274 -17.00 -18.44 -13.78
CA LEU A 274 -16.65 -19.84 -14.03
C LEU A 274 -17.67 -20.80 -13.41
N ILE A 275 -18.13 -20.52 -12.17
CA ILE A 275 -19.20 -21.30 -11.53
C ILE A 275 -20.50 -21.20 -12.35
N ARG A 276 -20.85 -20.01 -12.84
CA ARG A 276 -22.03 -19.81 -13.69
C ARG A 276 -21.91 -20.62 -14.97
N ASP A 277 -20.74 -20.62 -15.61
CA ASP A 277 -20.50 -21.33 -16.87
C ASP A 277 -20.64 -22.86 -16.68
N VAL A 278 -20.17 -23.42 -15.55
CA VAL A 278 -20.43 -24.83 -15.19
C VAL A 278 -21.92 -25.09 -14.92
N VAL A 279 -22.60 -24.19 -14.21
CA VAL A 279 -24.03 -24.33 -13.86
C VAL A 279 -24.94 -24.25 -15.08
N GLU A 280 -24.60 -23.39 -16.05
CA GLU A 280 -25.32 -23.22 -17.31
C GLU A 280 -24.90 -24.23 -18.38
N GLY A 281 -23.73 -24.86 -18.20
CA GLY A 281 -23.15 -25.87 -19.07
C GLY A 281 -24.05 -27.09 -19.27
N ARG A 282 -24.00 -27.65 -20.47
CA ARG A 282 -24.80 -28.82 -20.89
C ARG A 282 -23.95 -30.02 -21.25
N THR A 283 -22.69 -29.77 -21.56
CA THR A 283 -21.70 -30.76 -21.96
C THR A 283 -20.58 -30.84 -20.92
N SER A 284 -19.90 -31.97 -20.86
CA SER A 284 -18.64 -32.08 -20.09
C SER A 284 -17.56 -31.13 -20.61
N GLY A 285 -17.60 -30.76 -21.90
CA GLY A 285 -16.73 -29.75 -22.49
C GLY A 285 -16.90 -28.36 -21.87
N ASP A 286 -18.14 -27.94 -21.58
CA ASP A 286 -18.40 -26.64 -20.93
C ASP A 286 -17.79 -26.59 -19.51
N ALA A 287 -17.88 -27.71 -18.78
CA ALA A 287 -17.27 -27.84 -17.46
C ALA A 287 -15.73 -27.90 -17.54
N SER A 288 -15.18 -28.60 -18.54
CA SER A 288 -13.75 -28.64 -18.83
C SER A 288 -13.19 -27.25 -19.12
N GLU A 289 -13.84 -26.48 -20.00
CA GLU A 289 -13.42 -25.12 -20.35
C GLU A 289 -13.42 -24.18 -19.14
N ALA A 290 -14.45 -24.25 -18.29
CA ALA A 290 -14.50 -23.46 -17.06
C ALA A 290 -13.38 -23.82 -16.06
N LEU A 291 -13.04 -25.12 -15.93
CA LEU A 291 -11.95 -25.56 -15.07
C LEU A 291 -10.58 -25.17 -15.65
N LEU A 292 -10.37 -25.30 -16.96
CA LEU A 292 -9.16 -24.81 -17.64
C LEU A 292 -9.01 -23.29 -17.49
N GLY A 293 -10.11 -22.54 -17.53
CA GLY A 293 -10.13 -21.12 -17.22
C GLY A 293 -9.71 -20.80 -15.77
N ALA A 294 -10.00 -21.69 -14.81
CA ALA A 294 -9.60 -21.51 -13.41
C ALA A 294 -8.08 -21.63 -13.19
N VAL A 295 -7.43 -22.48 -13.99
CA VAL A 295 -5.99 -22.83 -13.89
C VAL A 295 -5.14 -22.16 -14.97
N GLN A 296 -5.75 -21.40 -15.89
CA GLN A 296 -5.07 -20.77 -17.01
C GLN A 296 -3.88 -19.92 -16.54
N ARG A 297 -2.74 -20.10 -17.20
CA ARG A 297 -1.53 -19.30 -16.97
C ARG A 297 -1.39 -18.21 -18.02
N GLY A 298 -0.60 -17.18 -17.70
CA GLY A 298 -0.26 -16.09 -18.62
C GLY A 298 -1.05 -14.82 -18.35
N TYR A 299 -1.19 -13.97 -19.37
CA TYR A 299 -1.76 -12.63 -19.22
C TYR A 299 -3.18 -12.65 -18.66
N ILE A 300 -4.00 -13.65 -19.01
CA ILE A 300 -5.33 -13.88 -18.43
C ILE A 300 -5.21 -15.03 -17.43
N SER A 301 -4.47 -14.80 -16.34
CA SER A 301 -4.28 -15.82 -15.32
C SER A 301 -5.61 -16.14 -14.64
N GLY A 302 -5.89 -17.43 -14.45
CA GLY A 302 -7.05 -17.92 -13.74
C GLY A 302 -6.94 -17.66 -12.23
N PRO A 303 -8.07 -17.71 -11.50
CA PRO A 303 -8.12 -17.45 -10.05
C PRO A 303 -7.14 -18.29 -9.21
N MET A 304 -6.86 -19.55 -9.59
CA MET A 304 -5.92 -20.37 -8.82
C MET A 304 -4.47 -19.90 -8.97
N VAL A 305 -4.08 -19.51 -10.18
CA VAL A 305 -2.74 -18.96 -10.48
C VAL A 305 -2.54 -17.62 -9.76
N ARG A 306 -3.56 -16.76 -9.75
CA ARG A 306 -3.51 -15.47 -9.04
C ARG A 306 -3.43 -15.62 -7.53
N LEU A 307 -4.12 -16.60 -6.97
CA LEU A 307 -4.00 -16.90 -5.55
C LEU A 307 -2.57 -17.35 -5.20
N GLN A 308 -1.94 -18.16 -6.07
CA GLN A 308 -0.53 -18.52 -5.91
C GLN A 308 0.39 -17.28 -5.94
N GLU A 309 0.22 -16.38 -6.90
CA GLU A 309 0.97 -15.12 -7.01
C GLU A 309 0.78 -14.22 -5.77
N LEU A 310 -0.44 -14.14 -5.24
CA LEU A 310 -0.73 -13.41 -4.00
C LEU A 310 0.00 -14.00 -2.79
N LEU A 311 -0.01 -15.33 -2.63
CA LEU A 311 0.72 -15.99 -1.53
C LEU A 311 2.22 -15.79 -1.65
N GLU A 312 2.77 -15.87 -2.87
CA GLU A 312 4.19 -15.62 -3.12
C GLU A 312 4.56 -14.18 -2.77
N THR A 313 3.80 -13.20 -3.25
CA THR A 313 4.03 -11.77 -2.98
C THR A 313 3.90 -11.46 -1.49
N SER A 314 2.91 -12.07 -0.81
CA SER A 314 2.74 -11.94 0.65
C SER A 314 3.90 -12.58 1.42
N GLY A 315 4.44 -13.70 0.92
CA GLY A 315 5.62 -14.34 1.48
C GLY A 315 6.88 -13.48 1.33
N GLN A 316 7.05 -12.82 0.17
CA GLN A 316 8.13 -11.84 -0.05
C GLN A 316 7.99 -10.67 0.93
N PHE A 317 6.78 -10.13 1.12
CA PHE A 317 6.51 -9.07 2.10
C PHE A 317 6.89 -9.51 3.52
N ALA A 318 6.40 -10.67 3.97
CA ALA A 318 6.71 -11.18 5.29
C ALA A 318 8.22 -11.39 5.50
N GLY A 319 8.93 -11.86 4.48
CA GLY A 319 10.39 -12.00 4.51
C GLY A 319 11.12 -10.66 4.59
N ALA A 320 10.58 -9.63 3.92
CA ALA A 320 11.15 -8.28 3.90
C ALA A 320 10.99 -7.51 5.23
N LEU A 321 10.18 -8.01 6.17
CA LEU A 321 10.10 -7.45 7.53
C LEU A 321 11.38 -7.70 8.34
N GLU A 322 12.26 -8.60 7.89
CA GLU A 322 13.53 -8.96 8.56
C GLU A 322 13.41 -9.46 10.02
N THR A 323 12.19 -9.74 10.51
CA THR A 323 11.94 -10.32 11.84
C THR A 323 11.92 -11.85 11.82
N VAL A 324 12.08 -12.48 12.99
CA VAL A 324 11.95 -13.94 13.15
C VAL A 324 10.54 -14.41 12.76
N GLN A 325 9.49 -13.76 13.26
CA GLN A 325 8.11 -14.10 12.90
C GLN A 325 7.83 -13.88 11.41
N GLY A 326 8.36 -12.80 10.81
CA GLY A 326 8.24 -12.54 9.37
C GLY A 326 8.82 -13.68 8.53
N ARG A 327 10.02 -14.17 8.88
CA ARG A 327 10.63 -15.34 8.21
C ARG A 327 9.80 -16.62 8.36
N GLN A 328 9.23 -16.86 9.54
CA GLN A 328 8.36 -18.02 9.77
C GLN A 328 7.07 -17.96 8.94
N ILE A 329 6.43 -16.77 8.88
CA ILE A 329 5.25 -16.53 8.06
C ILE A 329 5.57 -16.72 6.58
N ALA A 330 6.68 -16.17 6.10
CA ALA A 330 7.14 -16.34 4.72
C ALA A 330 7.31 -17.83 4.35
N ALA A 331 7.93 -18.62 5.23
CA ALA A 331 8.10 -20.07 5.02
C ALA A 331 6.75 -20.81 4.95
N ARG A 332 5.79 -20.44 5.81
CA ARG A 332 4.42 -21.00 5.78
C ARG A 332 3.69 -20.65 4.50
N LEU A 333 3.75 -19.39 4.06
CA LEU A 333 3.14 -18.93 2.81
C LEU A 333 3.76 -19.63 1.59
N ALA A 334 5.08 -19.83 1.58
CA ALA A 334 5.75 -20.60 0.53
C ALA A 334 5.31 -22.07 0.49
N ALA A 335 5.04 -22.69 1.64
CA ALA A 335 4.49 -24.04 1.70
C ALA A 335 3.06 -24.12 1.16
N LEU A 336 2.21 -23.14 1.51
CA LEU A 336 0.85 -23.03 0.95
C LEU A 336 0.88 -22.79 -0.57
N GLY A 337 1.80 -21.97 -1.07
CA GLY A 337 1.98 -21.75 -2.51
C GLY A 337 2.26 -23.05 -3.28
N ARG A 338 3.11 -23.94 -2.73
CA ARG A 338 3.35 -25.27 -3.31
C ARG A 338 2.12 -26.19 -3.29
N GLN A 339 1.28 -26.08 -2.26
CA GLN A 339 0.02 -26.85 -2.20
C GLN A 339 -0.97 -26.37 -3.26
N ILE A 340 -1.08 -25.05 -3.48
CA ILE A 340 -1.91 -24.50 -4.56
C ILE A 340 -1.37 -24.96 -5.91
N GLU A 341 -0.06 -24.91 -6.13
CA GLU A 341 0.53 -25.36 -7.39
C GLU A 341 0.21 -26.83 -7.69
N PHE A 342 0.25 -27.70 -6.66
CA PHE A 342 -0.19 -29.08 -6.77
C PHE A 342 -1.67 -29.17 -7.15
N LEU A 343 -2.55 -28.47 -6.43
CA LEU A 343 -3.99 -28.47 -6.71
C LEU A 343 -4.33 -27.92 -8.11
N THR A 344 -3.60 -26.90 -8.58
CA THR A 344 -3.75 -26.34 -9.93
C THR A 344 -3.49 -27.43 -10.98
N ARG A 345 -2.46 -28.26 -10.80
CA ARG A 345 -2.16 -29.38 -11.71
C ARG A 345 -3.23 -30.47 -11.68
N GLU A 346 -3.71 -30.83 -10.49
CA GLU A 346 -4.79 -31.83 -10.35
C GLU A 346 -6.11 -31.35 -10.99
N VAL A 347 -6.43 -30.06 -10.88
CA VAL A 347 -7.61 -29.47 -11.53
C VAL A 347 -7.43 -29.42 -13.05
N GLU A 348 -6.22 -29.12 -13.53
CA GLU A 348 -5.88 -29.15 -14.96
C GLU A 348 -6.08 -30.57 -15.53
N GLU A 349 -5.56 -31.60 -14.87
CA GLU A 349 -5.73 -33.00 -15.27
C GLU A 349 -7.21 -33.43 -15.26
N ALA A 350 -7.96 -33.09 -14.21
CA ALA A 350 -9.39 -33.39 -14.16
C ALA A 350 -10.19 -32.66 -15.25
N ALA A 351 -9.78 -31.45 -15.62
CA ALA A 351 -10.39 -30.69 -16.71
C ALA A 351 -10.11 -31.34 -18.07
N GLU A 352 -8.89 -31.82 -18.29
CA GLU A 352 -8.51 -32.58 -19.48
C GLU A 352 -9.32 -33.90 -19.59
N ASP A 353 -9.46 -34.64 -18.48
CA ASP A 353 -10.27 -35.87 -18.42
C ASP A 353 -11.75 -35.61 -18.74
N LEU A 354 -12.32 -34.52 -18.21
CA LEU A 354 -13.69 -34.10 -18.54
C LEU A 354 -13.83 -33.68 -20.00
N GLY A 355 -12.81 -33.01 -20.55
CA GLY A 355 -12.78 -32.62 -21.97
C GLY A 355 -12.66 -33.82 -22.91
N ALA A 356 -11.91 -34.85 -22.51
CA ALA A 356 -11.81 -36.12 -23.22
C ALA A 356 -13.10 -36.96 -23.11
N THR A 357 -13.87 -36.75 -22.04
CA THR A 357 -15.18 -37.38 -21.86
C THR A 357 -16.19 -36.71 -22.79
N VAL A 358 -16.75 -37.43 -23.75
CA VAL A 358 -17.86 -36.93 -24.58
C VAL A 358 -19.19 -37.25 -23.88
N ALA A 359 -19.62 -36.38 -22.95
CA ALA A 359 -20.85 -36.56 -22.19
C ALA A 359 -21.74 -35.30 -22.20
N VAL A 360 -23.04 -35.54 -22.03
CA VAL A 360 -24.05 -34.50 -21.82
C VAL A 360 -24.80 -34.78 -20.54
N LEU A 361 -25.31 -33.73 -19.89
CA LEU A 361 -26.13 -33.90 -18.69
C LEU A 361 -27.38 -34.76 -19.01
N PRO A 362 -27.71 -35.75 -18.15
CA PRO A 362 -28.87 -36.60 -18.40
C PRO A 362 -30.20 -35.83 -18.43
N PRO A 363 -31.17 -36.25 -19.26
CA PRO A 363 -32.43 -35.52 -19.46
C PRO A 363 -33.33 -35.45 -18.22
N HIS A 364 -33.12 -36.32 -17.23
CA HIS A 364 -33.85 -36.29 -15.95
C HIS A 364 -33.39 -35.15 -15.02
N ARG A 365 -32.31 -34.42 -15.36
CA ARG A 365 -31.96 -33.16 -14.70
C ARG A 365 -32.76 -32.01 -15.33
N THR A 366 -34.05 -31.98 -15.01
CA THR A 366 -34.99 -31.01 -15.58
C THR A 366 -34.79 -29.61 -14.98
N PRO A 367 -34.69 -28.55 -15.80
CA PRO A 367 -34.58 -27.19 -15.29
C PRO A 367 -35.85 -26.81 -14.52
N VAL A 368 -35.68 -26.21 -13.34
CA VAL A 368 -36.80 -25.69 -12.54
C VAL A 368 -37.05 -24.23 -12.94
N LEU A 369 -38.21 -23.95 -13.52
CA LEU A 369 -38.63 -22.57 -13.83
C LEU A 369 -38.78 -21.77 -12.54
N ARG A 370 -37.84 -20.86 -12.27
CA ARG A 370 -37.94 -19.88 -11.19
C ARG A 370 -38.31 -18.53 -11.76
N ILE A 371 -39.59 -18.33 -12.06
CA ILE A 371 -40.15 -17.00 -12.37
C ILE A 371 -40.40 -16.30 -11.04
N ARG A 372 -39.34 -15.82 -10.39
CA ARG A 372 -39.48 -14.91 -9.26
C ARG A 372 -38.96 -13.55 -9.73
N PRO A 373 -39.78 -12.48 -9.72
CA PRO A 373 -39.26 -11.14 -9.93
C PRO A 373 -38.14 -10.92 -8.93
N ARG A 374 -36.97 -10.51 -9.41
CA ARG A 374 -35.87 -10.09 -8.54
C ARG A 374 -36.44 -9.02 -7.60
N PRO A 375 -36.42 -9.21 -6.27
CA PRO A 375 -36.78 -8.13 -5.37
C PRO A 375 -35.92 -6.92 -5.73
N ALA A 376 -36.53 -5.74 -5.83
CA ALA A 376 -35.76 -4.51 -5.84
C ALA A 376 -34.78 -4.59 -4.66
N VAL A 377 -33.54 -4.15 -4.87
CA VAL A 377 -32.56 -4.04 -3.79
C VAL A 377 -33.08 -2.98 -2.84
N ASP A 378 -33.90 -3.38 -1.89
CA ASP A 378 -34.38 -2.52 -0.82
C ASP A 378 -33.18 -2.23 0.07
N THR A 379 -32.84 -0.96 0.17
CA THR A 379 -31.76 -0.40 0.99
C THR A 379 -32.06 -0.46 2.50
N THR A 380 -32.98 -1.33 2.93
CA THR A 380 -33.35 -1.46 4.33
C THR A 380 -32.39 -2.41 5.04
N PRO A 381 -31.72 -1.98 6.12
CA PRO A 381 -30.81 -2.84 6.88
C PRO A 381 -31.56 -4.06 7.45
N PRO A 382 -30.88 -5.22 7.61
CA PRO A 382 -31.51 -6.38 8.24
C PRO A 382 -31.92 -6.05 9.67
N THR A 383 -33.16 -6.39 10.02
CA THR A 383 -33.71 -6.21 11.36
C THR A 383 -32.91 -7.05 12.37
N PRO A 384 -32.47 -6.49 13.51
CA PRO A 384 -31.73 -7.25 14.51
C PRO A 384 -32.59 -8.41 15.04
N PRO A 385 -31.97 -9.57 15.37
CA PRO A 385 -32.71 -10.72 15.85
C PRO A 385 -33.43 -10.41 17.17
N PRO A 386 -34.61 -11.00 17.40
CA PRO A 386 -35.38 -10.76 18.62
C PRO A 386 -34.60 -11.24 19.83
N ARG A 387 -34.47 -10.37 20.84
CA ARG A 387 -33.90 -10.70 22.14
C ARG A 387 -34.77 -11.77 22.80
N THR A 388 -34.21 -12.96 22.99
CA THR A 388 -34.80 -14.02 23.80
C THR A 388 -34.90 -13.55 25.24
N SER A 389 -36.11 -13.29 25.72
CA SER A 389 -36.40 -13.06 27.12
C SER A 389 -36.26 -14.37 27.90
N THR A 390 -35.29 -14.43 28.82
CA THR A 390 -35.14 -15.49 29.80
C THR A 390 -36.36 -15.50 30.74
N PRO A 391 -37.10 -16.61 30.91
CA PRO A 391 -38.14 -16.66 31.92
C PRO A 391 -37.52 -16.86 33.31
N ALA A 392 -37.84 -15.95 34.22
CA ALA A 392 -37.54 -16.06 35.64
C ALA A 392 -38.16 -17.33 36.23
N ARG A 393 -37.35 -18.18 36.88
CA ARG A 393 -37.83 -19.21 37.80
C ARG A 393 -37.61 -18.75 39.24
N HIS A 394 -38.70 -18.31 39.85
CA HIS A 394 -38.88 -18.32 41.30
C HIS A 394 -39.23 -19.75 41.75
N ARG A 395 -38.33 -20.42 42.48
CA ARG A 395 -38.48 -20.72 43.92
C ARG A 395 -37.26 -21.45 44.44
#